data_AF-A0A0N0N8A2-F1
#
_entry.id   AF-A0A0N0N8A2-F1
#
_cell.length_a   1.000
_cell.length_b   1.000
_cell.length_c   1.000
_cell.angle_alpha   90.00
_cell.angle_beta   90.00
_cell.angle_gamma   90.00
#
_symmetry.space_group_name_H-M   'P 1'
#
loop_
_entity.id
_entity.type
_entity.pdbx_description
1 polymer ?
#
loop_
_entity_poly.entity_id
_entity_poly.type
_entity_poly.pdbx_seq_one_letter_code
_entity_poly.pdbx_strand_id
1 'polypeptide(L)' 'MLWNAHAGPLWRRFSIYLRREVAKRAGLSQRELRDYARVSFAKVAEYQKRGAVHFHAVIRIDGPGGGETPPPT' A
#
# COMPACT_ATOMS: atom_id res chain seq x y z
N MET A 1 -6.06 25.18 -7.79
CA MET A 1 -6.00 23.96 -6.95
C MET A 1 -4.57 23.40 -6.96
N LEU A 2 -3.65 23.95 -6.16
CA LEU A 2 -2.23 23.55 -6.20
C LEU A 2 -1.93 22.35 -5.30
N TRP A 3 -2.68 22.18 -4.21
CA TRP A 3 -2.39 21.18 -3.18
C TRP A 3 -2.65 19.74 -3.63
N ASN A 4 -3.60 19.51 -4.56
CA ASN A 4 -3.91 18.17 -5.09
C ASN A 4 -2.72 17.53 -5.81
N ALA A 5 -1.78 18.35 -6.32
CA ALA A 5 -0.54 17.85 -6.91
C ALA A 5 0.29 17.02 -5.90
N HIS A 6 0.08 17.22 -4.59
CA HIS A 6 0.74 16.46 -3.53
C HIS A 6 0.08 15.10 -3.24
N ALA A 7 -1.10 14.80 -3.80
CA ALA A 7 -1.79 13.53 -3.55
C ALA A 7 -0.96 12.31 -4.01
N GLY A 8 -0.27 12.41 -5.15
CA GLY A 8 0.68 11.38 -5.63
C GLY A 8 1.87 11.17 -4.69
N PRO A 9 2.64 12.22 -4.35
CA PRO A 9 3.71 12.16 -3.36
C PRO A 9 3.28 11.63 -1.98
N LEU A 10 2.11 12.04 -1.48
CA LEU A 10 1.54 11.54 -0.22
C LEU A 10 1.26 10.04 -0.29
N TRP A 11 0.65 9.57 -1.39
CA TRP A 11 0.44 8.15 -1.59
C TRP A 11 1.76 7.36 -1.66
N ARG A 12 2.76 7.88 -2.36
CA ARG A 12 4.10 7.26 -2.42
C ARG A 12 4.65 7.11 -1.00
N ARG A 13 4.61 8.17 -0.19
CA ARG A 13 5.06 8.16 1.20
C ARG A 13 4.28 7.12 2.00
N PHE A 14 2.95 7.12 1.94
CA PHE A 14 2.09 6.13 2.58
C PHE A 14 2.53 4.69 2.26
N SER A 15 2.69 4.36 0.98
CA SER A 15 3.04 2.99 0.55
C SER A 15 4.46 2.55 0.99
N ILE A 16 5.40 3.48 1.14
CA ILE A 16 6.74 3.20 1.65
C ILE A 16 6.68 2.89 3.15
N TYR A 17 5.99 3.75 3.92
CA TYR A 17 5.88 3.57 5.37
C TYR A 17 5.05 2.35 5.71
N LEU A 18 3.99 2.04 4.96
CA LEU A 18 3.20 0.83 5.15
C LEU A 18 4.07 -0.43 5.08
N ARG A 19 4.93 -0.56 4.06
CA ARG A 19 5.83 -1.73 3.93
C ARG A 19 6.84 -1.83 5.07
N ARG A 20 7.37 -0.69 5.52
CA ARG A 20 8.26 -0.61 6.69
C ARG A 20 7.56 -1.10 7.96
N GLU A 21 6.35 -0.61 8.17
CA GLU A 21 5.53 -0.89 9.34
C GLU A 21 5.05 -2.34 9.40
N VAL A 22 4.75 -2.94 8.24
CA VAL A 22 4.46 -4.38 8.14
C VAL A 22 5.70 -5.22 8.47
N ALA A 23 6.84 -4.92 7.85
CA ALA A 23 8.09 -5.65 8.11
C ALA A 23 8.48 -5.58 9.59
N LYS A 24 8.45 -4.37 10.17
CA LYS A 24 8.74 -4.13 11.59
C LYS A 24 7.83 -4.95 12.50
N ARG A 25 6.51 -4.98 12.25
CA ARG A 25 5.56 -5.77 13.05
C ARG A 25 5.76 -7.28 12.91
N ALA A 26 6.28 -7.73 11.77
CA ALA A 26 6.65 -9.12 11.54
C ALA A 26 8.04 -9.49 12.13
N GLY A 27 8.78 -8.53 12.70
CA GLY A 27 10.15 -8.77 13.17
C GLY A 27 11.18 -8.95 12.04
N LEU A 28 10.85 -8.51 10.83
CA LEU A 28 11.67 -8.67 9.63
C LEU A 28 12.22 -7.33 9.14
N SER A 29 13.35 -7.37 8.44
CA SER A 29 13.73 -6.28 7.54
C SER A 29 12.77 -6.23 6.34
N GLN A 30 12.71 -5.07 5.68
CA GLN A 30 11.94 -4.94 4.42
C GLN A 30 12.46 -5.86 3.30
N ARG A 31 13.73 -6.28 3.38
CA ARG A 31 14.31 -7.21 2.41
C ARG A 31 13.77 -8.61 2.66
N GLU A 32 13.87 -9.08 3.89
CA GLU A 32 13.37 -10.41 4.30
C GLU A 32 11.86 -10.52 4.10
N LEU A 33 11.09 -9.46 4.38
CA LEU A 33 9.64 -9.48 4.17
C LEU A 33 9.25 -9.95 2.76
N ARG A 34 10.03 -9.61 1.73
CA ARG A 34 9.72 -10.00 0.34
C ARG A 34 9.77 -11.50 0.10
N ASP A 35 10.49 -12.24 0.91
CA ASP A 35 10.62 -13.69 0.81
C ASP A 35 9.40 -14.41 1.43
N TYR A 36 8.61 -13.69 2.25
CA TYR A 36 7.43 -14.23 2.94
C TYR A 36 6.11 -13.62 2.48
N ALA A 37 6.10 -12.34 2.10
CA ALA A 37 4.87 -11.63 1.80
C ALA A 37 5.08 -10.42 0.89
N ARG A 38 4.03 -10.10 0.13
CA ARG A 38 3.95 -8.91 -0.71
C ARG A 38 2.81 -8.00 -0.25
N VAL A 39 3.14 -6.74 0.03
CA VAL A 39 2.13 -5.70 0.24
C VAL A 39 1.64 -5.20 -1.12
N SER A 40 0.44 -5.63 -1.48
CA SER A 40 -0.27 -5.26 -2.71
C SER A 40 -1.35 -4.23 -2.41
N PHE A 41 -1.65 -3.36 -3.37
CA PHE A 41 -2.73 -2.40 -3.22
C PHE A 41 -3.39 -2.08 -4.55
N ALA A 42 -4.68 -1.76 -4.48
CA ALA A 42 -5.41 -1.04 -5.51
C ALA A 42 -5.94 0.24 -4.89
N LYS A 43 -6.00 1.32 -5.67
CA LYS A 43 -6.59 2.57 -5.21
C LYS A 43 -7.35 3.29 -6.32
N VAL A 44 -8.42 3.97 -5.92
CA VAL A 44 -9.17 4.91 -6.76
C VAL A 44 -9.08 6.28 -6.10
N ALA A 45 -8.90 7.32 -6.91
CA ALA A 45 -8.87 8.71 -6.46
C ALA A 45 -10.12 9.42 -6.98
N GLU A 46 -10.91 9.98 -6.08
CA GLU A 46 -12.12 10.72 -6.41
C GLU A 46 -11.96 12.19 -5.99
N TYR A 47 -12.35 13.11 -6.87
CA TYR A 47 -12.42 14.53 -6.54
C TYR A 47 -13.75 14.86 -5.86
N GLN A 48 -13.67 15.19 -4.59
CA GLN A 48 -14.77 15.67 -3.76
C GLN A 48 -15.05 17.16 -4.00
N LYS A 49 -16.17 17.66 -3.44
CA LYS A 49 -16.51 19.08 -3.46
C LYS A 49 -15.32 19.94 -3.02
N ARG A 50 -15.12 21.07 -3.71
CA ARG A 50 -13.97 21.99 -3.53
C ARG A 50 -12.62 21.40 -3.93
N GLY A 51 -12.63 20.31 -4.70
CA GLY A 51 -11.45 19.73 -5.33
C GLY A 51 -10.63 18.86 -4.39
N ALA A 52 -11.13 18.44 -3.23
CA ALA A 52 -10.37 17.54 -2.38
C ALA A 52 -10.24 16.14 -2.98
N VAL A 53 -9.06 15.52 -2.91
CA VAL A 53 -8.86 14.14 -3.39
C VAL A 53 -9.13 13.16 -2.25
N HIS A 54 -10.10 12.26 -2.42
CA HIS A 54 -10.39 11.15 -1.51
C HIS A 54 -9.91 9.85 -2.15
N PHE A 55 -9.08 9.08 -1.43
CA PHE A 55 -8.63 7.76 -1.87
C PHE A 55 -9.48 6.66 -1.23
N HIS A 56 -10.08 5.82 -2.07
CA HIS A 56 -10.51 4.49 -1.65
C HIS A 56 -9.40 3.51 -2.00
N ALA A 57 -8.90 2.76 -1.03
CA ALA A 57 -7.81 1.82 -1.24
C ALA A 57 -8.10 0.47 -0.59
N VAL A 58 -7.80 -0.60 -1.33
CA VAL A 58 -7.74 -1.96 -0.82
C VAL A 58 -6.27 -2.34 -0.68
N ILE A 59 -5.91 -2.83 0.50
CA ILE A 59 -4.54 -3.23 0.83
C ILE A 59 -4.58 -4.71 1.18
N ARG A 60 -3.70 -5.47 0.54
CA ARG A 60 -3.55 -6.91 0.75
C ARG A 60 -2.14 -7.24 1.21
N ILE A 61 -2.04 -8.28 2.04
CA ILE A 61 -0.79 -8.95 2.36
C ILE A 61 -0.90 -10.32 1.69
N ASP A 62 -0.27 -10.45 0.53
CA ASP A 62 -0.25 -11.68 -0.24
C ASP A 62 0.99 -12.50 0.10
N GLY A 63 1.01 -13.78 -0.30
CA GLY A 63 2.22 -14.60 -0.28
C GLY A 63 3.34 -14.02 -1.16
N PRO A 64 4.56 -14.59 -1.12
CA PRO A 64 5.71 -14.04 -1.85
C PRO A 64 5.53 -14.11 -3.37
N GLY A 65 4.77 -15.09 -3.87
CA GLY A 65 4.33 -15.18 -5.27
C GLY A 65 3.26 -14.17 -5.67
N GLY A 66 2.75 -13.37 -4.72
CA GLY A 66 1.65 -12.44 -4.94
C GLY A 66 0.27 -13.09 -4.83
N GLY A 67 -0.73 -12.38 -5.36
CA GLY A 67 -2.14 -12.66 -5.13
C GLY A 67 -2.68 -13.96 -5.73
N GLU A 68 -1.87 -14.67 -6.52
CA GLU A 68 -2.19 -15.97 -7.13
C GLU A 68 -1.90 -17.16 -6.18
N THR A 69 -1.31 -16.90 -5.00
CA THR A 69 -1.02 -17.95 -4.03
C THR A 69 -2.32 -18.40 -3.35
N PRO A 70 -2.69 -19.69 -3.42
CA PRO A 70 -3.90 -20.18 -2.76
C PRO A 70 -3.79 -20.11 -1.23
N PRO A 71 -4.90 -19.95 -0.50
CA PRO A 71 -4.89 -19.94 0.96
C PRO A 71 -4.41 -21.29 1.53
N PRO A 72 -3.77 -21.31 2.71
CA PRO A 72 -3.43 -22.56 3.39
C PRO A 72 -4.68 -23.40 3.65
N THR A 73 -4.59 -24.70 3.41
CA THR A 73 -5.60 -25.72 3.78
C THR A 73 -5.46 -26.14 5.23
#